data_AF-A0A846Q0B1-F1
#
_entry.id   AF-A0A846Q0B1-F1
#
_cell.length_a   1.000
_cell.length_b   1.000
_cell.length_c   1.000
_cell.angle_alpha   90.00
_cell.angle_beta   90.00
_cell.angle_gamma   90.00
#
_symmetry.space_group_name_H-M   'P 1'
#
loop_
_entity.id
_entity.type
_entity.pdbx_description
1 polymer ?
#
loop_
_entity_poly.entity_id
_entity_poly.type
_entity_poly.pdbx_seq_one_letter_code
_entity_poly.pdbx_strand_id
1 'polypeptide(L)'
;MIAKEIGASGATYKGIEFSGEAVKGLSISGRITLCNMAIEVGAKTGIVEADEKAVDYIQRRTDHPYTLIQSDPNGSYERILEIDTKGMPTLIACPDS
;
A
#
# COMPACT_ATOMS: atom_id res chain seq x y z
N MET A 1 0.64 4.82 -12.01
CA MET A 1 -0.70 4.32 -12.37
C MET A 1 -1.71 4.64 -11.29
N ILE A 2 -1.54 4.12 -10.06
CA ILE A 2 -2.41 4.43 -8.90
C ILE A 2 -2.63 5.94 -8.74
N ALA A 3 -1.55 6.72 -8.68
CA ALA A 3 -1.66 8.18 -8.54
C ALA A 3 -2.35 8.88 -9.71
N LYS A 4 -2.24 8.34 -10.93
CA LYS A 4 -2.94 8.86 -12.11
C LYS A 4 -4.44 8.55 -12.05
N GLU A 5 -4.80 7.37 -11.56
CA GLU A 5 -6.19 6.89 -11.45
C GLU A 5 -6.95 7.55 -10.30
N ILE A 6 -6.27 7.85 -9.20
CA ILE A 6 -6.85 8.50 -8.02
C ILE A 6 -6.81 10.02 -8.17
N GLY A 7 -5.70 10.57 -8.68
CA GLY A 7 -5.43 12.01 -8.70
C GLY A 7 -4.96 12.54 -7.35
N ALA A 8 -4.38 13.74 -7.34
CA ALA A 8 -3.68 14.31 -6.18
C ALA A 8 -4.54 14.48 -4.92
N SER A 9 -5.87 14.65 -5.08
CA SER A 9 -6.81 14.81 -3.96
C SER A 9 -7.83 13.68 -3.84
N GLY A 10 -7.71 12.62 -4.65
CA GLY A 10 -8.75 11.60 -4.79
C GLY A 10 -8.95 10.69 -3.58
N ALA A 11 -7.99 10.67 -2.66
CA ALA A 11 -8.06 9.92 -1.40
C ALA A 11 -8.09 10.82 -0.16
N THR A 12 -8.43 12.11 -0.30
CA THR A 12 -8.53 13.04 0.83
C THR A 12 -9.46 12.50 1.91
N TYR A 13 -8.97 12.45 3.15
CA TYR A 13 -9.65 11.87 4.33
C TYR A 13 -9.92 10.35 4.29
N LYS A 14 -9.25 9.61 3.38
CA LYS A 14 -9.38 8.16 3.25
C LYS A 14 -8.06 7.47 3.57
N GLY A 15 -8.13 6.25 4.11
CA GLY A 15 -6.99 5.33 4.14
C GLY A 15 -6.94 4.52 2.84
N ILE A 16 -5.74 4.18 2.37
CA ILE A 16 -5.57 3.25 1.26
C ILE A 16 -4.95 1.97 1.81
N GLU A 17 -5.64 0.85 1.59
CA GLU A 17 -5.08 -0.48 1.78
C GLU A 17 -4.57 -1.02 0.45
N PHE A 18 -3.31 -1.47 0.43
CA PHE A 18 -2.73 -2.14 -0.72
C PHE A 18 -2.66 -3.64 -0.43
N SER A 19 -3.38 -4.43 -1.25
CA SER A 19 -3.48 -5.88 -1.11
C SER A 19 -3.28 -6.59 -2.45
N GLY A 20 -3.34 -7.92 -2.45
CA GLY A 20 -3.15 -8.76 -3.64
C GLY A 20 -1.75 -9.34 -3.81
N GLU A 21 -1.62 -10.26 -4.76
CA GLU A 21 -0.39 -11.06 -4.95
C GLU A 21 0.84 -10.20 -5.28
N ALA A 22 0.68 -9.16 -6.11
CA ALA A 22 1.77 -8.27 -6.47
C ALA A 22 2.39 -7.59 -5.23
N VAL A 23 1.54 -7.11 -4.30
CA VAL A 23 1.98 -6.47 -3.05
C VAL A 23 2.63 -7.49 -2.10
N LYS A 24 2.08 -8.71 -2.02
CA LYS A 24 2.70 -9.82 -1.27
C LYS A 24 4.09 -10.18 -1.83
N GLY A 25 4.26 -10.10 -3.15
CA GLY A 25 5.52 -10.32 -3.86
C GLY A 25 6.62 -9.32 -3.49
N LEU A 26 6.27 -8.08 -3.12
CA LEU A 26 7.24 -7.04 -2.76
C LEU A 26 8.09 -7.39 -1.53
N SER A 27 9.26 -6.76 -1.44
CA SER A 27 10.03 -6.65 -0.19
C SER A 27 9.36 -5.67 0.76
N ILE A 28 9.76 -5.68 2.05
CA ILE A 28 9.31 -4.66 3.01
C ILE A 28 9.67 -3.25 2.57
N SER A 29 10.85 -3.04 1.99
CA SER A 29 11.23 -1.74 1.43
C SER A 29 10.31 -1.30 0.29
N GLY A 30 9.93 -2.21 -0.62
CA GLY A 30 8.99 -1.91 -1.69
C GLY A 30 7.60 -1.54 -1.17
N ARG A 31 7.14 -2.20 -0.11
CA ARG A 31 5.88 -1.85 0.57
C ARG A 31 5.95 -0.48 1.24
N ILE A 32 7.06 -0.17 1.90
CA ILE A 32 7.29 1.16 2.49
C ILE A 32 7.25 2.24 1.41
N THR A 33 7.87 2.02 0.25
CA THR A 33 7.79 2.95 -0.89
C THR A 33 6.34 3.15 -1.34
N LEU A 34 5.55 2.08 -1.44
CA LEU A 34 4.14 2.17 -1.83
C LEU A 34 3.31 2.97 -0.82
N CYS A 35 3.46 2.69 0.48
CA CYS A 35 2.79 3.41 1.55
C CYS A 35 3.24 4.88 1.65
N ASN A 36 4.53 5.15 1.40
CA ASN A 36 5.06 6.52 1.37
C ASN A 36 4.36 7.34 0.28
N MET A 37 4.15 6.73 -0.90
CA MET A 37 3.50 7.36 -2.04
C MET A 37 1.97 7.55 -1.90
N ALA A 38 1.36 7.17 -0.77
CA ALA A 38 -0.07 7.31 -0.54
C ALA A 38 -0.47 8.78 -0.26
N ILE A 39 0.43 9.58 0.29
CA ILE A 39 0.12 10.99 0.63
C ILE A 39 -0.02 11.86 -0.63
N GLU A 40 0.64 11.49 -1.72
CA GLU A 40 0.64 12.17 -3.02
C GLU A 40 -0.72 12.10 -3.72
N VAL A 41 -1.62 11.23 -3.27
CA VAL A 41 -3.02 11.16 -3.70
C VAL A 41 -4.00 11.69 -2.65
N GLY A 42 -3.47 12.34 -1.60
CA GLY A 42 -4.23 12.93 -0.50
C GLY A 42 -4.65 11.93 0.57
N ALA A 43 -4.17 10.68 0.54
CA ALA A 43 -4.56 9.68 1.53
C ALA A 43 -4.06 10.04 2.93
N LYS A 44 -4.85 9.72 3.94
CA LYS A 44 -4.46 9.89 5.35
C LYS A 44 -3.33 8.94 5.74
N THR A 45 -3.34 7.74 5.18
CA THR A 45 -2.32 6.71 5.39
C THR A 45 -2.41 5.66 4.29
N GLY A 46 -1.28 5.00 4.03
CA GLY A 46 -1.20 3.79 3.22
C GLY A 46 -0.86 2.60 4.12
N ILE A 47 -1.59 1.50 4.00
CA ILE A 47 -1.37 0.29 4.80
C ILE A 47 -1.23 -0.93 3.90
N VAL A 48 -0.35 -1.85 4.31
CA VAL A 48 -0.23 -3.20 3.75
C VAL A 48 -0.35 -4.16 4.94
N GLU A 49 -1.20 -5.17 4.81
CA GLU A 49 -1.36 -6.17 5.86
C GLU A 49 -0.03 -6.86 6.19
N ALA A 50 0.18 -7.14 7.48
CA ALA A 50 1.37 -7.82 7.95
C ALA A 50 1.33 -9.31 7.56
N ASP A 51 2.40 -9.78 6.93
CA ASP A 51 2.64 -11.18 6.62
C ASP A 51 3.97 -11.65 7.22
N GLU A 52 4.39 -12.86 6.87
CA GLU A 52 5.64 -13.47 7.32
C GLU A 52 6.86 -12.57 7.08
N LYS A 53 6.92 -11.84 5.95
CA LYS A 53 8.03 -10.92 5.67
C LYS A 53 8.04 -9.73 6.64
N ALA A 54 6.87 -9.25 7.05
CA ALA A 54 6.76 -8.14 7.99
C ALA A 54 7.15 -8.60 9.41
N VAL A 55 6.70 -9.79 9.81
CA VAL A 55 7.06 -10.44 11.06
C VAL A 55 8.58 -10.62 11.14
N ASP A 56 9.20 -11.24 10.13
CA ASP A 56 10.65 -11.44 10.05
C ASP A 56 11.43 -10.12 10.13
N TYR A 57 10.90 -9.07 9.50
CA TYR A 57 11.52 -7.75 9.51
C TYR A 57 11.51 -7.09 10.89
N ILE A 58 10.40 -7.22 11.62
CA ILE A 58 10.22 -6.64 12.96
C ILE A 58 11.02 -7.43 14.00
N GLN A 59 10.97 -8.76 13.98
CA GLN A 59 11.67 -9.62 14.93
C GLN A 59 13.20 -9.44 14.91
N ARG A 60 13.76 -9.05 13.77
CA ARG A 60 15.20 -8.72 13.66
C ARG A 60 15.57 -7.36 14.27
N ARG A 61 14.59 -6.56 14.70
CA ARG A 61 14.76 -5.16 15.13
C ARG A 61 14.27 -4.88 16.54
N THR A 62 13.35 -5.70 17.04
CA THR A 62 12.76 -5.53 18.37
C THR A 62 12.27 -6.86 18.91
N ASP A 63 12.37 -7.01 20.23
CA ASP A 63 11.78 -8.10 21.02
C ASP A 63 10.50 -7.65 21.76
N HIS A 64 10.09 -6.39 21.60
CA HIS A 64 8.85 -5.90 22.18
C HIS A 64 7.63 -6.68 21.68
N PRO A 65 6.69 -7.03 22.57
CA PRO A 65 5.49 -7.74 22.18
C PRO A 65 4.61 -6.88 21.26
N TYR A 66 4.08 -7.50 20.21
CA TYR A 66 3.14 -6.87 19.29
C TYR A 66 2.02 -7.85 18.92
N THR A 67 0.88 -7.31 18.53
CA THR A 67 -0.26 -8.08 18.03
C THR A 67 -0.38 -7.85 16.53
N LEU A 68 -0.49 -8.93 15.76
CA LEU A 68 -0.82 -8.84 14.35
C LEU A 68 -2.31 -8.56 14.21
N ILE A 69 -2.63 -7.49 13.48
CA ILE A 69 -3.99 -7.11 13.14
C ILE A 69 -4.12 -7.28 11.63
N GLN A 70 -5.19 -7.97 11.21
CA GLN A 70 -5.52 -8.22 9.81
C GLN A 70 -6.84 -7.54 9.48
N SER A 71 -7.04 -7.26 8.20
CA SER A 71 -8.28 -6.67 7.72
C SER A 71 -9.42 -7.69 7.84
N ASP A 72 -10.61 -7.23 8.23
CA ASP A 72 -11.80 -8.07 8.33
C ASP A 72 -12.21 -8.53 6.91
N PRO A 73 -12.37 -9.84 6.65
CA PRO A 73 -12.87 -10.33 5.37
C PRO A 73 -14.24 -9.76 4.96
N ASN A 74 -15.04 -9.30 5.92
CA ASN A 74 -16.34 -8.66 5.70
C ASN A 74 -16.27 -7.13 5.75
N GLY A 75 -15.06 -6.56 5.82
CA GLY A 75 -14.84 -5.12 5.79
C GLY A 75 -15.34 -4.51 4.47
N SER A 76 -15.97 -3.34 4.57
CA SER A 76 -16.41 -2.59 3.40
C SER A 76 -15.40 -1.52 3.02
N TYR A 77 -15.17 -1.36 1.72
CA TYR A 77 -14.35 -0.31 1.15
C TYR A 77 -15.24 0.67 0.39
N GLU A 78 -14.99 1.96 0.55
CA GLU A 78 -15.73 3.00 -0.20
C GLU A 78 -15.47 2.86 -1.72
N ARG A 79 -14.25 2.50 -2.10
CA ARG A 79 -13.83 2.27 -3.49
C ARG A 79 -12.79 1.14 -3.51
N ILE A 80 -12.93 0.22 -4.45
CA ILE A 80 -11.95 -0.82 -4.75
C ILE A 80 -11.35 -0.53 -6.13
N LEU A 81 -10.03 -0.58 -6.23
CA LEU A 81 -9.29 -0.44 -7.48
C LEU A 81 -8.52 -1.72 -7.75
N GLU A 82 -8.90 -2.43 -8.81
CA GLU A 82 -8.17 -3.59 -9.29
C GLU A 82 -7.13 -3.16 -10.33
N ILE A 83 -5.88 -3.54 -10.10
CA ILE A 83 -4.76 -3.15 -10.95
C ILE A 83 -4.03 -4.40 -11.43
N ASP A 84 -4.05 -4.63 -12.74
CA ASP A 84 -3.21 -5.64 -13.36
C ASP A 84 -1.76 -5.12 -13.46
N THR A 85 -0.85 -5.87 -12.85
CA THR A 85 0.59 -5.55 -12.85
C THR A 85 1.37 -6.34 -13.90
N LYS A 86 0.72 -7.29 -14.59
CA LYS A 86 1.35 -8.15 -15.58
C LYS A 86 1.81 -7.31 -16.77
N GLY A 87 3.11 -7.35 -17.04
CA GLY A 87 3.70 -6.61 -18.16
C GLY A 87 3.67 -5.09 -17.98
N MET A 88 3.49 -4.60 -16.75
CA MET A 88 3.48 -3.16 -16.48
C MET A 88 4.84 -2.55 -16.87
N PRO A 89 4.87 -1.53 -17.74
CA PRO A 89 6.11 -0.86 -18.11
C PRO A 89 6.60 -0.01 -16.95
N THR A 90 7.87 0.37 -16.98
CA THR A 90 8.39 1.43 -16.11
C THR A 90 7.67 2.73 -16.43
N LEU A 91 7.20 3.43 -15.40
CA LEU A 91 6.48 4.69 -15.51
C LEU A 91 7.30 5.82 -14.88
N ILE A 92 7.14 7.02 -15.43
CA ILE A 92 7.68 8.27 -14.89
C ILE A 92 6.50 9.19 -14.60
N ALA A 93 6.51 9.86 -13.45
CA ALA A 93 5.61 10.98 -13.19
C ALA A 93 6.20 12.22 -13.87
N CYS A 94 5.47 12.80 -14.83
CA CYS A 94 5.94 13.98 -15.56
C CYS A 94 5.87 15.25 -14.68
N PRO A 95 6.68 16.27 -14.98
CA PRO A 95 6.56 17.59 -14.37
C PRO A 95 5.18 18.23 -14.60
N ASP A 96 4.79 19.14 -13.71
CA ASP A 96 3.55 19.96 -13.74
C ASP A 96 2.23 19.17 -13.78
N SER A 97 1.99 18.39 -12.73
CA SER A 97 0.71 17.72 -12.45
C SER A 97 -0.39 18.68 -11.97
#